data_AF-A0A4S0JA60-F1
#
_entry.id   AF-A0A4S0JA60-F1
#
_cell.length_a   1.000
_cell.length_b   1.000
_cell.length_c   1.000
_cell.angle_alpha   90.00
_cell.angle_beta   90.00
_cell.angle_gamma   90.00
#
_symmetry.space_group_name_H-M   'P 1'
#
loop_
_entity.id
_entity.type
_entity.pdbx_description
1 polymer ?
#
loop_
_entity_poly.entity_id
_entity_poly.type
_entity_poly.pdbx_seq_one_letter_code
_entity_poly.pdbx_strand_id
1 'polypeptide(L)'
;MTAEDNIAVGAAIAGHVYNFWQDKTNALGLWRRTTVASYKTDKPEWETIIDFDQLAAKEGIKWVFGGAVRLYPDFNRCLVSMSPDGGDASAMREFDIAAKSFVEGGFQASASKSGFGWLDEDTVIVSAAFEEADKTESGYP
;
A
#
# COMPACT_ATOMS: atom_id res chain seq x y z
N MET A 1 -17.88 -0.77 -7.30
CA MET A 1 -18.26 0.56 -7.82
C MET A 1 -17.15 0.97 -8.78
N THR A 2 -17.25 0.65 -10.07
CA THR A 2 -16.23 1.01 -11.07
C THR A 2 -16.76 2.19 -11.87
N ALA A 3 -16.45 3.41 -11.42
CA ALA A 3 -16.85 4.63 -12.11
C ALA A 3 -16.05 4.77 -13.41
N GLU A 4 -16.72 5.18 -14.49
CA GLU A 4 -16.11 5.34 -15.83
C GLU A 4 -15.33 6.66 -15.94
N ASP A 5 -15.63 7.64 -15.09
CA ASP A 5 -14.99 8.97 -15.04
C ASP A 5 -14.13 9.14 -13.77
N ASN A 6 -13.09 8.33 -13.63
CA ASN A 6 -12.14 8.49 -12.52
C ASN A 6 -11.06 9.54 -12.86
N ILE A 7 -10.94 10.57 -12.03
CA ILE A 7 -9.78 11.47 -12.07
C ILE A 7 -8.65 10.79 -11.30
N ALA A 8 -7.47 10.66 -11.93
CA ALA A 8 -6.28 10.06 -11.30
C ALA A 8 -5.63 11.01 -10.29
N VAL A 9 -6.33 11.33 -9.20
CA VAL A 9 -5.79 12.14 -8.09
C VAL A 9 -4.68 11.36 -7.39
N GLY A 10 -3.57 12.02 -7.07
CA GLY A 10 -2.42 11.38 -6.46
C GLY A 10 -1.62 12.29 -5.54
N ALA A 11 -0.71 11.69 -4.77
CA ALA A 11 0.20 12.38 -3.86
C ALA A 11 1.59 12.53 -4.48
N ALA A 12 2.14 13.74 -4.48
CA ALA A 12 3.45 14.05 -5.04
C ALA A 12 4.56 13.85 -3.98
N ILE A 13 5.46 12.88 -4.22
CA ILE A 13 6.59 12.54 -3.33
C ILE A 13 7.81 12.24 -4.20
N ALA A 14 8.96 12.82 -3.86
CA ALA A 14 10.25 12.57 -4.50
C ALA A 14 10.21 12.56 -6.05
N GLY A 15 9.64 13.62 -6.64
CA GLY A 15 9.57 13.78 -8.10
C GLY A 15 8.53 12.91 -8.83
N HIS A 16 7.77 12.10 -8.10
CA HIS A 16 6.71 11.23 -8.62
C HIS A 16 5.35 11.58 -8.04
N VAL A 17 4.29 11.26 -8.78
CA VAL A 17 2.90 11.28 -8.31
C VAL A 17 2.41 9.85 -8.18
N TYR A 18 1.96 9.48 -6.99
CA TYR A 18 1.44 8.15 -6.68
C TYR A 18 -0.07 8.16 -6.66
N ASN A 19 -0.68 7.18 -7.30
CA ASN A 19 -2.12 7.04 -7.47
C ASN A 19 -2.52 5.59 -7.21
N PHE A 20 -3.70 5.41 -6.62
CA PHE A 20 -4.39 4.12 -6.59
C PHE A 20 -5.52 4.17 -7.63
N TRP A 21 -5.62 3.14 -8.46
CA TRP A 21 -6.53 3.11 -9.59
C TRP A 21 -7.34 1.82 -9.63
N GLN A 22 -8.65 1.94 -9.81
CA GLN A 22 -9.55 0.82 -9.99
C GLN A 22 -10.45 1.07 -11.21
N ASP A 23 -10.65 0.03 -12.00
CA ASP A 23 -11.55 0.03 -13.16
C ASP A 23 -12.14 -1.37 -13.37
N LYS A 24 -12.83 -1.59 -14.50
CA LYS A 24 -13.44 -2.89 -14.80
C LYS A 24 -12.43 -4.02 -15.02
N THR A 25 -11.20 -3.69 -15.39
CA THR A 25 -10.10 -4.64 -15.62
C THR A 25 -9.22 -4.86 -14.39
N ASN A 26 -9.08 -3.84 -13.54
CA ASN A 26 -8.30 -3.85 -12.32
C ASN A 26 -9.26 -3.66 -11.13
N ALA A 27 -10.02 -4.70 -10.81
CA ALA A 27 -11.12 -4.63 -9.85
C ALA A 27 -10.60 -4.48 -8.42
N LEU A 28 -9.50 -5.15 -8.07
CA LEU A 28 -8.78 -4.95 -6.80
C LEU A 28 -7.83 -3.77 -6.86
N GLY A 29 -7.40 -3.39 -8.06
CA GLY A 29 -6.77 -2.10 -8.34
C GLY A 29 -5.27 -2.15 -8.52
N LEU A 30 -4.72 -1.00 -8.89
CA LEU A 30 -3.31 -0.77 -9.16
C LEU A 30 -2.80 0.32 -8.23
N TRP A 31 -1.76 0.04 -7.46
CA TRP A 31 -0.92 1.10 -6.92
C TRP A 31 0.15 1.43 -7.95
N ARG A 32 0.13 2.66 -8.45
CA ARG A 32 0.95 3.10 -9.59
C ARG A 32 1.55 4.48 -9.34
N ARG A 33 2.60 4.83 -10.07
CA ARG A 33 3.18 6.17 -10.06
C ARG A 33 3.48 6.68 -11.46
N THR A 34 3.68 7.98 -11.58
CA THR A 34 4.22 8.62 -12.78
C THR A 34 5.16 9.75 -12.35
N THR A 35 5.98 10.29 -13.25
CA THR A 35 6.78 11.47 -12.93
C THR A 35 5.88 12.71 -12.81
N VAL A 36 6.27 13.69 -12.00
CA VAL A 36 5.53 14.96 -11.90
C VAL A 36 5.41 15.66 -13.27
N ALA A 37 6.39 15.51 -14.15
CA ALA A 37 6.34 16.07 -15.50
C ALA A 37 5.25 15.38 -16.35
N SER A 38 5.24 14.04 -16.36
CA SER A 38 4.24 13.24 -17.07
C SER A 38 2.82 13.47 -16.54
N TYR A 39 2.66 13.61 -15.22
CA TYR A 39 1.37 13.87 -14.57
C TYR A 39 0.67 15.15 -15.07
N LYS A 40 1.44 16.14 -15.54
CA LYS A 40 0.90 17.42 -16.03
C LYS A 40 0.45 17.36 -17.49
N THR A 41 0.61 16.23 -18.16
CA THR A 41 0.17 16.03 -19.55
C THR A 41 -1.25 15.46 -19.60
N ASP A 42 -1.90 15.54 -20.76
CA ASP A 42 -3.24 14.96 -20.97
C ASP A 42 -3.24 13.42 -20.87
N LYS A 43 -2.06 12.79 -21.02
CA LYS A 43 -1.90 11.33 -21.02
C LYS A 43 -0.68 10.93 -20.19
N PRO A 44 -0.78 10.94 -18.85
CA PRO A 44 0.34 10.53 -18.00
C PRO A 44 0.72 9.07 -18.24
N GLU A 45 2.01 8.81 -18.36
CA GLU A 45 2.59 7.47 -18.44
C GLU A 45 2.72 6.87 -17.04
N TRP A 46 1.82 5.94 -16.71
CA TRP A 46 1.79 5.29 -15.41
C TRP A 46 2.65 4.02 -15.37
N GLU A 47 3.46 3.93 -14.32
CA GLU A 47 4.19 2.74 -13.92
C GLU A 47 3.44 2.02 -12.79
N THR A 48 3.00 0.79 -13.02
CA THR A 48 2.44 -0.06 -11.97
C THR A 48 3.53 -0.48 -10.98
N ILE A 49 3.25 -0.30 -9.68
CA ILE A 49 4.09 -0.72 -8.56
C ILE A 49 3.56 -2.04 -8.01
N ILE A 50 2.26 -2.10 -7.69
CA ILE A 50 1.56 -3.33 -7.28
C ILE A 50 0.25 -3.45 -8.07
N ASP A 51 0.03 -4.63 -8.64
CA ASP A 51 -1.25 -5.06 -9.20
C ASP A 51 -1.91 -6.02 -8.20
N PHE A 52 -3.00 -5.56 -7.58
CA PHE A 52 -3.68 -6.33 -6.53
C PHE A 52 -4.52 -7.48 -7.08
N ASP A 53 -4.93 -7.41 -8.35
CA ASP A 53 -5.61 -8.51 -9.04
C ASP A 53 -4.63 -9.68 -9.29
N GLN A 54 -3.42 -9.37 -9.74
CA GLN A 54 -2.35 -10.37 -9.87
C GLN A 54 -1.89 -10.92 -8.52
N LEU A 55 -1.73 -10.06 -7.51
CA LEU A 55 -1.37 -10.49 -6.16
C LEU A 55 -2.41 -11.45 -5.58
N ALA A 56 -3.70 -11.14 -5.76
CA ALA A 56 -4.79 -12.00 -5.31
C ALA A 56 -4.83 -13.34 -6.05
N ALA A 57 -4.56 -13.35 -7.35
CA ALA A 57 -4.46 -14.60 -8.11
C ALA A 57 -3.31 -15.50 -7.62
N LYS A 58 -2.19 -14.89 -7.21
CA LYS A 58 -1.02 -15.61 -6.67
C LYS A 58 -1.24 -16.14 -5.26
N GLU A 59 -1.85 -15.34 -4.39
CA GLU A 59 -1.96 -15.66 -2.95
C GLU A 59 -3.32 -16.24 -2.54
N GLY A 60 -4.34 -16.16 -3.40
CA GLY A 60 -5.69 -16.58 -3.08
C GLY A 60 -6.45 -15.63 -2.13
N ILE A 61 -5.91 -14.44 -1.86
CA ILE A 61 -6.49 -13.45 -0.95
C ILE A 61 -6.78 -12.17 -1.71
N LYS A 62 -8.02 -11.67 -1.62
CA LYS A 62 -8.45 -10.42 -2.25
C LYS A 62 -8.01 -9.22 -1.41
N TRP A 63 -6.73 -8.87 -1.51
CA TRP A 63 -6.16 -7.74 -0.78
C TRP A 63 -6.79 -6.41 -1.20
N VAL A 64 -7.23 -5.63 -0.22
CA VAL A 64 -7.65 -4.24 -0.36
C VAL A 64 -6.50 -3.35 0.09
N PHE A 65 -6.06 -2.45 -0.77
CA PHE A 65 -4.96 -1.53 -0.46
C PHE A 65 -5.37 -0.50 0.60
N GLY A 66 -4.66 -0.50 1.74
CA GLY A 66 -4.86 0.44 2.85
C GLY A 66 -3.87 1.62 2.85
N GLY A 67 -2.88 1.62 1.96
CA GLY A 67 -1.88 2.67 1.85
C GLY A 67 -0.44 2.16 1.95
N ALA A 68 0.51 3.07 1.75
CA ALA A 68 1.94 2.78 1.80
C ALA A 68 2.71 3.90 2.51
N VAL A 69 3.32 3.58 3.65
CA VAL A 69 4.19 4.49 4.41
C VAL A 69 5.62 4.32 3.90
N ARG A 70 6.16 5.35 3.26
CA ARG A 70 7.50 5.34 2.65
C ARG A 70 8.57 5.82 3.63
N LEU A 71 9.72 5.17 3.60
CA LEU A 71 10.90 5.55 4.39
C LEU A 71 11.65 6.71 3.73
N TYR A 72 11.87 7.80 4.47
CA TYR A 72 12.76 8.91 4.08
C TYR A 72 14.24 8.47 4.19
N PRO A 73 15.18 8.97 3.36
CA PRO A 73 15.03 10.01 2.33
C PRO A 73 14.71 9.50 0.93
N ASP A 74 14.99 8.24 0.64
CA ASP A 74 14.93 7.75 -0.75
C ASP A 74 13.52 7.35 -1.18
N PHE A 75 12.61 7.18 -0.23
CA PHE A 75 11.20 6.82 -0.44
C PHE A 75 11.01 5.52 -1.24
N ASN A 76 12.02 4.64 -1.23
CA ASN A 76 12.00 3.38 -1.98
C ASN A 76 11.41 2.22 -1.17
N ARG A 77 11.73 2.13 0.13
CA ARG A 77 11.16 1.16 1.07
C ARG A 77 9.81 1.65 1.59
N CYS A 78 8.84 0.74 1.66
CA CYS A 78 7.48 1.05 2.07
C CYS A 78 6.95 -0.01 3.03
N LEU A 79 6.21 0.41 4.05
CA LEU A 79 5.28 -0.48 4.76
C LEU A 79 3.93 -0.38 4.05
N VAL A 80 3.54 -1.45 3.36
CA VAL A 80 2.30 -1.55 2.60
C VAL A 80 1.24 -2.20 3.49
N SER A 81 0.16 -1.46 3.77
CA SER A 81 -0.99 -1.96 4.51
C SER A 81 -2.02 -2.56 3.54
N MET A 82 -2.46 -3.78 3.81
CA MET A 82 -3.42 -4.50 2.98
C MET A 82 -4.44 -5.24 3.85
N SER A 83 -5.73 -5.00 3.64
CA SER A 83 -6.81 -5.70 4.33
C SER A 83 -7.24 -6.94 3.53
N PRO A 84 -7.42 -8.12 4.15
CA PRO A 84 -7.87 -9.32 3.45
C PRO A 84 -9.37 -9.33 3.14
N ASP A 85 -10.16 -8.49 3.81
CA ASP A 85 -11.63 -8.43 3.73
C ASP A 85 -12.20 -7.02 3.52
N GLY A 86 -11.33 -5.99 3.50
CA GLY A 86 -11.71 -4.59 3.38
C GLY A 86 -12.21 -3.96 4.68
N GLY A 87 -12.07 -4.64 5.82
CA GLY A 87 -12.36 -4.11 7.14
C GLY A 87 -11.20 -3.30 7.74
N ASP A 88 -11.35 -2.94 9.02
CA ASP A 88 -10.38 -2.10 9.75
C ASP A 88 -9.06 -2.82 10.09
N ALA A 89 -8.99 -4.14 9.91
CA ALA A 89 -7.78 -4.92 10.12
C ALA A 89 -6.96 -4.98 8.83
N SER A 90 -5.66 -4.71 8.95
CA SER A 90 -4.72 -4.76 7.82
C SER A 90 -3.49 -5.56 8.18
N ALA A 91 -3.02 -6.40 7.25
CA ALA A 91 -1.68 -6.92 7.26
C ALA A 91 -0.71 -5.82 6.80
N MET A 92 0.51 -5.84 7.32
CA MET A 92 1.59 -4.95 6.89
C MET A 92 2.69 -5.80 6.27
N ARG A 93 3.22 -5.38 5.13
CA ARG A 93 4.40 -6.00 4.51
C ARG A 93 5.34 -4.94 3.93
N GLU A 94 6.63 -5.16 4.11
CA GLU A 94 7.67 -4.32 3.53
C GLU A 94 7.77 -4.54 2.02
N PHE A 95 7.87 -3.45 1.26
CA PHE A 95 7.93 -3.45 -0.19
C PHE A 95 9.03 -2.52 -0.69
N ASP A 96 9.71 -2.95 -1.75
CA ASP A 96 10.70 -2.16 -2.47
C ASP A 96 10.13 -1.66 -3.81
N ILE A 97 9.98 -0.34 -3.97
CA ILE A 97 9.39 0.24 -5.17
C ILE A 97 10.27 0.03 -6.41
N ALA A 98 11.59 0.12 -6.28
CA ALA A 98 12.52 -0.04 -7.40
C ALA A 98 12.53 -1.49 -7.91
N ALA A 99 12.56 -2.47 -6.99
CA ALA A 99 12.48 -3.88 -7.34
C ALA A 99 11.06 -4.35 -7.72
N LYS A 100 10.03 -3.57 -7.34
CA LYS A 100 8.60 -3.90 -7.49
C LYS A 100 8.23 -5.24 -6.86
N SER A 101 8.77 -5.47 -5.66
CA SER A 101 8.55 -6.72 -4.94
C SER A 101 8.47 -6.48 -3.43
N PHE A 102 7.74 -7.36 -2.76
CA PHE A 102 7.85 -7.50 -1.30
C PHE A 102 9.28 -7.93 -0.94
N VAL A 103 9.80 -7.40 0.16
CA VAL A 103 11.16 -7.69 0.62
C VAL A 103 11.19 -9.07 1.26
N GLU A 104 12.02 -9.97 0.74
CA GLU A 104 12.21 -11.29 1.35
C GLU A 104 12.85 -11.15 2.73
N GLY A 105 12.21 -11.71 3.76
CA GLY A 105 12.65 -11.55 5.15
C GLY A 105 12.47 -10.15 5.73
N GLY A 106 11.82 -9.23 5.02
CA GLY A 106 11.53 -7.88 5.49
C GLY A 106 10.42 -7.82 6.55
N PHE A 107 10.09 -6.60 6.99
CA PHE A 107 9.06 -6.40 8.00
C PHE A 107 7.70 -6.93 7.53
N GLN A 108 7.02 -7.68 8.39
CA GLN A 108 5.69 -8.20 8.13
C GLN A 108 4.89 -8.35 9.42
N ALA A 109 3.58 -8.14 9.32
CA ALA A 109 2.63 -8.39 10.39
C ALA A 109 1.31 -8.94 9.83
N SER A 110 0.72 -9.91 10.55
CA SER A 110 -0.61 -10.43 10.26
C SER A 110 -1.69 -9.36 10.42
N ALA A 111 -2.84 -9.60 9.80
CA ALA A 111 -3.95 -8.65 9.84
C ALA A 111 -4.41 -8.37 11.28
N SER A 112 -4.33 -7.10 11.68
CA SER A 112 -4.77 -6.58 12.98
C SER A 112 -5.16 -5.11 12.83
N LYS A 113 -5.75 -4.50 13.87
CA LYS A 113 -5.98 -3.04 13.91
C LYS A 113 -4.74 -2.26 14.34
N SER A 114 -3.55 -2.87 14.23
CA SER A 114 -2.29 -2.24 14.61
C SER A 114 -1.88 -1.14 13.62
N GLY A 115 -1.08 -0.20 14.10
CA GLY A 115 -0.45 0.84 13.29
C GLY A 115 1.05 0.61 13.20
N PHE A 116 1.64 0.95 12.05
CA PHE A 116 3.07 0.77 11.77
C PHE A 116 3.67 2.03 11.17
N GLY A 117 4.85 2.42 11.64
CA GLY A 117 5.60 3.56 11.10
C GLY A 117 7.10 3.32 11.18
N TRP A 118 7.84 3.92 10.24
CA TRP A 118 9.31 3.84 10.24
C TRP A 118 9.91 4.70 11.36
N LEU A 119 10.93 4.15 12.03
CA LEU A 119 11.94 4.95 12.74
C LEU A 119 13.16 5.16 11.83
N ASP A 120 13.65 4.07 11.23
CA ASP A 120 14.78 4.01 10.29
C ASP A 120 14.68 2.74 9.42
N GLU A 121 15.69 2.46 8.58
CA GLU A 121 15.68 1.32 7.65
C GLU A 121 15.56 -0.05 8.34
N ASP A 122 16.04 -0.16 9.58
CA ASP A 122 16.09 -1.42 10.33
C ASP A 122 15.09 -1.44 11.50
N THR A 123 14.23 -0.42 11.62
CA THR A 123 13.35 -0.27 12.79
C THR A 123 11.96 0.27 12.43
N VAL A 124 10.93 -0.49 12.85
CA VAL A 124 9.51 -0.11 12.76
C VAL A 124 8.93 0.11 14.15
N ILE A 125 8.26 1.24 14.35
CA ILE A 125 7.46 1.55 15.54
C ILE A 125 6.05 1.00 15.32
N VAL A 126 5.53 0.33 16.35
CA VAL A 126 4.23 -0.34 16.30
C VAL A 126 3.31 0.17 17.41
N SER A 127 2.09 0.56 17.05
CA SER A 127 0.97 0.63 17.99
C SER A 127 0.23 -0.71 17.91
N ALA A 128 0.54 -1.61 18.83
CA ALA A 128 0.20 -3.02 18.72
C ALA A 128 -1.23 -3.32 19.18
N ALA A 129 -1.93 -4.16 18.41
CA ALA A 129 -3.19 -4.80 18.77
C ALA A 129 -3.13 -6.28 18.35
N PHE A 130 -2.04 -6.97 18.71
CA PHE A 130 -1.79 -8.35 18.31
C PHE A 130 -2.54 -9.32 19.22
N GLU A 131 -2.41 -9.13 20.53
CA GLU A 131 -3.04 -9.96 21.54
C GLU A 131 -4.25 -9.25 22.16
N GLU A 132 -5.13 -9.99 22.83
CA GLU A 132 -6.30 -9.39 23.51
C GLU A 132 -5.91 -8.39 24.60
N ALA A 133 -4.77 -8.59 25.25
CA ALA A 133 -4.25 -7.66 26.26
C ALA A 133 -3.81 -6.32 25.68
N ASP A 134 -3.53 -6.28 24.37
CA ASP A 134 -3.10 -5.07 23.66
C ASP A 134 -4.29 -4.27 23.12
N LYS A 135 -5.53 -4.74 23.33
CA LYS A 135 -6.73 -4.19 22.71
C LYS A 135 -7.60 -3.48 23.73
N THR A 136 -8.08 -2.31 23.35
CA THR A 136 -9.29 -1.70 23.92
C THR A 136 -10.52 -2.58 23.63
N GLU A 137 -11.65 -2.34 24.31
CA GLU A 137 -12.91 -3.07 24.05
C GLU A 137 -13.40 -2.95 22.58
N SER A 138 -12.94 -1.94 21.84
CA SER A 138 -13.25 -1.74 20.41
C SER A 138 -12.26 -2.45 19.46
N GLY A 139 -11.28 -3.17 20.02
CA GLY A 139 -10.27 -3.94 19.30
C GLY A 139 -9.09 -3.12 18.77
N TYR A 140 -8.97 -1.85 19.15
CA TYR A 140 -7.87 -0.95 18.77
C TYR A 140 -6.74 -0.98 19.83
N PRO A 141 -5.49 -0.66 19.45
CA PRO A 141 -4.37 -0.47 20.38
C PRO A 141 -4.68 0.49 21.53
#